data_AF-A0A741AXF3-F1
#
_entry.id   AF-A0A741AXF3-F1
#
_cell.length_a   1.000
_cell.length_b   1.000
_cell.length_c   1.000
_cell.angle_alpha   90.00
_cell.angle_beta   90.00
_cell.angle_gamma   90.00
#
_symmetry.space_group_name_H-M   'P 1'
#
loop_
_entity.id
_entity.type
_entity.pdbx_description
1 polymer ?
#
loop_
_entity_poly.entity_id
_entity_poly.type
_entity_poly.pdbx_seq_one_letter_code
_entity_poly.pdbx_strand_id
1 'polypeptide(L)'
;MINKIKTFLSGTSAITEPSGKHPVSAPTGYFSPVKAEELTISALRQEALQKIRENNALSGEVYQRLYLAPVHHLLERAQNVPAAPDGRWAYTGGFGDLSLRFTAYAVRLARGYMFPPGAKPEEQA
;
A
#
# COMPACT_ATOMS: atom_id res chain seq x y z
N MET A 1 -39.10 34.49 5.44
CA MET A 1 -37.98 34.13 6.33
C MET A 1 -36.92 33.39 5.53
N ILE A 2 -36.04 34.12 4.84
CA ILE A 2 -34.90 33.56 4.09
C ILE A 2 -33.78 34.58 4.23
N ASN A 3 -32.80 34.33 5.10
CA ASN A 3 -31.50 34.99 5.02
C ASN A 3 -30.50 34.27 5.93
N LYS A 4 -29.40 33.78 5.33
CA LYS A 4 -28.02 33.78 5.83
C LYS A 4 -27.19 32.69 5.14
N ILE A 5 -26.72 32.98 3.93
CA ILE A 5 -25.51 32.34 3.39
C ILE A 5 -24.62 33.47 2.88
N LYS A 6 -23.66 33.88 3.71
CA LYS A 6 -22.43 34.58 3.32
C LYS A 6 -21.32 34.04 4.23
N THR A 7 -20.55 33.07 3.74
CA THR A 7 -19.21 33.25 3.13
C THR A 7 -18.19 33.80 4.10
N PHE A 8 -17.26 32.95 4.55
CA PHE A 8 -15.90 33.37 4.93
C PHE A 8 -14.91 32.22 4.67
N LEU A 9 -14.55 32.05 3.40
CA LEU A 9 -13.23 31.54 3.04
C LEU A 9 -12.36 32.75 2.76
N SER A 10 -11.73 33.27 3.81
CA SER A 10 -10.63 34.22 3.70
C SER A 10 -9.36 33.47 4.09
N GLY A 11 -8.59 33.09 3.07
CA GLY A 11 -7.19 32.76 3.27
C GLY A 11 -6.40 34.04 3.55
N THR A 12 -5.62 34.02 4.63
CA THR A 12 -4.51 34.95 4.83
C THR A 12 -3.34 34.16 5.38
N SER A 13 -2.17 34.42 4.79
CA SER A 13 -0.91 33.71 4.99
C SER A 13 -0.15 34.18 6.23
N ALA A 14 0.65 33.25 6.77
CA ALA A 14 1.83 33.40 7.64
C ALA A 14 1.65 33.84 9.11
N ILE A 15 2.01 32.93 10.03
CA ILE A 15 2.96 33.14 11.14
C ILE A 15 3.56 31.76 11.50
N THR A 16 4.89 31.69 11.51
CA THR A 16 5.68 30.56 12.03
C THR A 16 5.76 30.68 13.55
N GLU A 17 5.14 29.76 14.27
CA GLU A 17 5.33 29.49 15.69
C GLU A 17 5.76 28.02 15.82
N PRO A 18 6.76 27.67 16.66
CA PRO A 18 7.25 26.31 16.79
C PRO A 18 6.27 25.50 17.65
N SER A 19 5.13 25.14 17.06
CA SER A 19 4.13 24.31 17.72
C SER A 19 4.74 22.93 17.93
N GLY A 20 5.03 22.62 19.19
CA GLY A 20 5.37 21.27 19.64
C GLY A 20 4.43 20.26 18.98
N LYS A 21 5.00 19.35 18.20
CA LYS A 21 4.26 18.30 17.49
C LYS A 21 3.78 17.29 18.53
N HIS A 22 2.75 17.64 19.28
CA HIS A 22 1.92 16.63 19.91
C HIS A 22 1.23 15.87 18.77
N PRO A 23 1.37 14.54 18.70
CA PRO A 23 0.62 13.77 17.72
C PRO A 23 -0.86 14.01 18.00
N VAL A 24 -1.54 14.65 17.05
CA VAL A 24 -3.00 14.78 17.10
C VAL A 24 -3.55 13.37 16.98
N SER A 25 -3.95 12.79 18.11
CA SER A 25 -4.59 11.48 18.15
C SER A 25 -5.91 11.56 17.37
N ALA A 26 -6.19 10.57 16.53
CA ALA A 26 -7.45 10.52 15.81
C ALA A 26 -8.64 10.51 16.79
N PRO A 27 -9.78 11.13 16.44
CA PRO A 27 -11.00 11.05 17.24
C PRO A 27 -11.46 9.59 17.41
N THR A 28 -12.20 9.32 18.49
CA THR A 28 -12.77 7.99 18.75
C THR A 28 -13.55 7.48 17.54
N GLY A 29 -13.25 6.25 17.10
CA GLY A 29 -13.87 5.62 15.93
C GLY A 29 -13.17 5.90 14.60
N TYR A 30 -12.08 6.69 14.58
CA TYR A 30 -11.26 6.95 13.40
C TYR A 30 -9.83 6.41 13.59
N PHE A 31 -9.17 6.13 12.47
CA PHE A 31 -7.77 5.73 12.46
C PHE A 31 -6.87 6.94 12.18
N SER A 32 -5.74 7.02 12.88
CA SER A 32 -4.65 7.90 12.46
C SER A 32 -3.98 7.31 11.21
N PRO A 33 -3.59 8.12 10.21
CA PRO A 33 -2.79 7.65 9.10
C PRO A 33 -1.47 7.04 9.55
N VAL A 34 -1.09 5.92 8.94
CA VAL A 34 0.13 5.16 9.22
C VAL A 34 1.05 5.22 8.00
N LYS A 35 2.37 5.25 8.22
CA LYS A 35 3.36 5.25 7.14
C LYS A 35 3.48 3.89 6.47
N ALA A 36 3.94 3.85 5.22
CA ALA A 36 4.14 2.61 4.48
C ALA A 36 4.96 1.56 5.25
N GLU A 37 6.05 1.97 5.89
CA GLU A 37 6.98 1.07 6.56
C GLU A 37 6.25 0.30 7.67
N GLU A 38 5.49 1.02 8.49
CA GLU A 38 4.67 0.45 9.56
C GLU A 38 3.52 -0.40 9.01
N LEU A 39 2.96 -0.04 7.85
CA LEU A 39 1.92 -0.84 7.20
C LEU A 39 2.45 -2.15 6.62
N THR A 40 3.75 -2.32 6.40
CA THR A 40 4.29 -3.58 5.84
C THR A 40 4.69 -4.60 6.91
N ILE A 41 4.81 -4.23 8.19
CA ILE A 41 5.46 -5.08 9.21
C ILE A 41 4.68 -6.33 9.60
N SER A 42 3.38 -6.40 9.33
CA SER A 42 2.56 -7.55 9.73
C SER A 42 3.11 -8.84 9.11
N ALA A 43 3.11 -9.95 9.86
CA ALA A 43 3.66 -11.24 9.41
C ALA A 43 3.07 -11.69 8.06
N LEU A 44 1.76 -11.50 7.86
CA LEU A 44 1.07 -11.83 6.61
C LEU A 44 1.62 -11.04 5.41
N ARG A 45 1.87 -9.73 5.58
CA ARG A 45 2.39 -8.86 4.52
C ARG A 45 3.87 -9.15 4.24
N GLN A 46 4.67 -9.40 5.28
CA GLN A 46 6.06 -9.82 5.13
C GLN A 46 6.17 -11.15 4.38
N GLU A 47 5.32 -12.13 4.70
CA GLU A 47 5.27 -13.41 3.99
C GLU A 47 4.90 -13.23 2.51
N ALA A 48 3.93 -12.36 2.21
CA ALA A 48 3.55 -12.07 0.83
C ALA A 48 4.68 -11.36 0.05
N LEU A 49 5.34 -10.37 0.67
CA LEU A 49 6.49 -9.67 0.09
C LEU A 49 7.65 -10.63 -0.17
N GLN A 50 7.93 -11.54 0.76
CA GLN A 50 8.94 -12.57 0.58
C GLN A 50 8.61 -13.46 -0.64
N LYS A 51 7.36 -13.92 -0.76
CA LYS A 51 6.91 -14.70 -1.92
C LYS A 51 7.02 -13.94 -3.23
N ILE A 52 6.70 -12.64 -3.24
CA ILE A 52 6.89 -11.79 -4.43
C ILE A 52 8.37 -11.77 -4.79
N ARG A 53 9.26 -11.50 -3.83
CA ARG A 53 10.71 -11.42 -4.03
C ARG A 53 11.30 -12.72 -4.57
N GLU A 54 10.93 -13.87 -4.00
CA GLU A 54 11.47 -15.19 -4.38
C GLU A 54 11.00 -15.67 -5.75
N ASN A 55 9.86 -15.16 -6.24
CA ASN A 55 9.30 -15.58 -7.52
C ASN A 55 9.73 -14.71 -8.71
N ASN A 56 10.74 -13.85 -8.56
CA ASN A 56 11.33 -13.13 -9.68
C ASN A 56 12.86 -13.11 -9.57
N ALA A 57 13.54 -12.98 -10.71
CA ALA A 57 15.01 -12.92 -10.78
C ALA A 57 15.53 -11.47 -10.88
N LEU A 58 14.77 -10.48 -10.39
CA LEU A 58 15.14 -9.08 -10.54
C LEU A 58 16.27 -8.69 -9.57
N SER A 59 17.09 -7.73 -9.97
CA SER A 59 18.02 -7.07 -9.04
C SER A 59 17.27 -6.43 -7.87
N GLY A 60 17.96 -6.17 -6.76
CA GLY A 60 17.35 -5.52 -5.60
C GLY A 60 16.73 -4.16 -5.94
N GLU A 61 17.41 -3.37 -6.76
CA GLU A 61 16.94 -2.05 -7.22
C GLU A 61 15.67 -2.17 -8.06
N VAL A 62 15.64 -3.09 -9.03
CA VAL A 62 14.46 -3.27 -9.90
C VAL A 62 13.28 -3.83 -9.11
N TYR A 63 13.51 -4.73 -8.15
CA TYR A 63 12.48 -5.19 -7.23
C TYR A 63 11.92 -4.05 -6.36
N GLN A 64 12.78 -3.20 -5.81
CA GLN A 64 12.33 -2.05 -5.02
C GLN A 64 11.44 -1.13 -5.85
N ARG A 65 11.86 -0.79 -7.06
CA ARG A 65 11.13 0.12 -7.95
C ARG A 65 9.81 -0.46 -8.46
N LEU A 66 9.78 -1.74 -8.85
CA LEU A 66 8.63 -2.34 -9.52
C LEU A 66 7.64 -3.04 -8.57
N TYR A 67 8.07 -3.45 -7.37
CA TYR A 67 7.21 -4.12 -6.40
C TYR A 67 7.10 -3.35 -5.09
N LEU A 68 8.21 -3.08 -4.40
CA LEU A 68 8.15 -2.55 -3.03
C LEU A 68 7.56 -1.13 -2.97
N ALA A 69 8.04 -0.22 -3.81
CA ALA A 69 7.54 1.16 -3.85
C ALA A 69 6.05 1.25 -4.24
N PRO A 70 5.57 0.54 -5.28
CA PRO A 70 4.13 0.47 -5.57
C PRO A 70 3.30 -0.12 -4.42
N VAL A 71 3.80 -1.16 -3.74
CA VAL A 71 3.11 -1.72 -2.55
C VAL A 71 3.03 -0.69 -1.43
N HIS A 72 4.12 0.02 -1.14
CA HIS A 72 4.14 1.09 -0.13
C HIS A 72 3.09 2.16 -0.45
N HIS A 73 3.05 2.64 -1.69
CA HIS A 73 2.05 3.61 -2.12
C HIS A 73 0.62 3.06 -2.04
N LEU A 74 0.38 1.81 -2.44
CA LEU A 74 -0.93 1.18 -2.32
C LEU A 74 -1.38 1.16 -0.86
N LEU A 75 -0.52 0.68 0.04
CA LEU A 75 -0.84 0.56 1.46
C LEU A 75 -1.05 1.93 2.12
N GLU A 76 -0.22 2.91 1.82
CA GLU A 76 -0.38 4.27 2.33
C GLU A 76 -1.68 4.94 1.88
N ARG A 77 -2.17 4.62 0.67
CA ARG A 77 -3.44 5.17 0.17
C ARG A 77 -4.63 4.38 0.71
N ALA A 78 -4.51 3.06 0.81
CA ALA A 78 -5.57 2.19 1.27
C ALA A 78 -5.75 2.19 2.79
N GLN A 79 -4.67 2.39 3.56
CA GLN A 79 -4.67 2.38 5.02
C GLN A 79 -5.46 1.16 5.57
N ASN A 80 -6.62 1.42 6.16
CA ASN A 80 -7.46 0.45 6.84
C ASN A 80 -8.68 -0.02 6.01
N VAL A 81 -8.72 0.29 4.70
CA VAL A 81 -9.84 -0.08 3.82
C VAL A 81 -10.07 -1.61 3.82
N PRO A 82 -11.30 -2.09 4.10
CA PRO A 82 -11.66 -3.49 3.93
C PRO A 82 -11.78 -3.83 2.44
N ALA A 83 -11.52 -5.07 2.05
CA ALA A 83 -11.61 -5.47 0.64
C ALA A 83 -13.05 -5.73 0.18
N ALA A 84 -13.96 -5.98 1.13
CA ALA A 84 -15.35 -6.29 0.89
C ALA A 84 -16.22 -5.77 2.06
N PRO A 85 -17.54 -5.60 1.86
CA PRO A 85 -18.45 -5.23 2.94
C PRO A 85 -18.62 -6.32 4.01
N ASP A 86 -18.48 -7.59 3.62
CA ASP A 86 -18.65 -8.76 4.49
C ASP A 86 -17.70 -9.92 4.13
N GLY A 87 -17.72 -10.97 4.96
CA GLY A 87 -16.91 -12.17 4.77
C GLY A 87 -15.45 -12.01 5.18
N ARG A 88 -14.59 -12.93 4.69
CA ARG A 88 -13.23 -13.11 5.21
C ARG A 88 -12.27 -11.93 4.98
N TRP A 89 -12.64 -10.99 4.11
CA TRP A 89 -11.80 -9.84 3.73
C TRP A 89 -12.40 -8.49 4.14
N ALA A 90 -13.46 -8.51 4.96
CA ALA A 90 -14.13 -7.30 5.45
C ALA A 90 -13.46 -6.67 6.69
N TYR A 91 -12.31 -7.18 7.11
CA TYR A 91 -11.55 -6.63 8.23
C TYR A 91 -10.71 -5.42 7.82
N THR A 92 -10.30 -4.63 8.81
CA THR A 92 -9.49 -3.42 8.63
C THR A 92 -8.16 -3.74 7.94
N GLY A 93 -7.89 -3.08 6.82
CA GLY A 93 -6.69 -3.32 6.02
C GLY A 93 -6.76 -4.56 5.12
N GLY A 94 -7.92 -5.24 5.08
CA GLY A 94 -8.13 -6.42 4.26
C GLY A 94 -7.90 -6.19 2.76
N PHE A 95 -8.12 -4.97 2.26
CA PHE A 95 -7.82 -4.63 0.87
C PHE A 95 -6.32 -4.74 0.55
N GLY A 96 -5.46 -4.23 1.43
CA GLY A 96 -4.00 -4.31 1.27
C GLY A 96 -3.50 -5.75 1.29
N ASP A 97 -4.04 -6.56 2.21
CA ASP A 97 -3.66 -7.97 2.36
C ASP A 97 -4.11 -8.80 1.16
N LEU A 98 -5.33 -8.58 0.69
CA LEU A 98 -5.86 -9.24 -0.49
C LEU A 98 -5.07 -8.86 -1.75
N SER A 99 -4.73 -7.58 -1.89
CA SER A 99 -3.90 -7.09 -3.00
C SER A 99 -2.53 -7.76 -3.02
N LEU A 100 -1.84 -7.81 -1.88
CA LEU A 100 -0.54 -8.48 -1.76
C LEU A 100 -0.63 -9.98 -2.08
N ARG A 101 -1.70 -10.64 -1.64
CA ARG A 101 -1.96 -12.05 -1.95
C ARG A 101 -2.12 -12.28 -3.45
N PHE A 102 -2.90 -11.44 -4.15
CA PHE A 102 -3.05 -11.53 -5.59
C PHE A 102 -1.75 -11.25 -6.33
N THR A 103 -0.98 -10.24 -5.91
CA THR A 103 0.33 -9.94 -6.47
C THR A 103 1.28 -11.13 -6.32
N ALA A 104 1.38 -11.73 -5.13
CA ALA A 104 2.21 -12.92 -4.92
C ALA A 104 1.81 -14.09 -5.84
N TYR A 105 0.51 -14.29 -6.05
CA TYR A 105 0.04 -15.31 -7.01
C TYR A 105 0.35 -14.97 -8.45
N ALA A 106 0.12 -13.73 -8.88
CA ALA A 106 0.41 -13.29 -10.23
C ALA A 106 1.90 -13.44 -10.57
N VAL A 107 2.79 -13.05 -9.65
CA VAL A 107 4.25 -13.18 -9.83
C VAL A 107 4.67 -14.66 -9.88
N ARG A 108 4.09 -15.50 -9.03
CA ARG A 108 4.34 -16.96 -9.08
C ARG A 108 3.89 -17.57 -10.41
N LEU A 109 2.75 -17.15 -10.95
CA LEU A 109 2.29 -17.59 -12.28
C LEU A 109 3.22 -17.09 -13.38
N ALA A 110 3.59 -15.81 -13.35
CA ALA A 110 4.51 -15.21 -14.31
C ALA A 110 5.87 -15.95 -14.34
N ARG A 111 6.38 -16.35 -13.18
CA ARG A 111 7.59 -17.18 -13.09
C ARG A 111 7.48 -18.50 -13.85
N GLY A 112 6.30 -19.13 -13.86
CA GLY A 112 6.07 -20.37 -14.61
C GLY A 112 6.20 -20.20 -16.12
N TYR A 113 6.06 -18.97 -16.63
CA TYR A 113 6.28 -18.62 -18.03
C TYR A 113 7.71 -18.11 -18.31
N MET A 114 8.55 -17.99 -17.29
CA MET A 114 9.94 -17.58 -17.47
C MET A 114 10.80 -18.78 -17.80
N PHE A 115 11.72 -18.59 -18.74
CA PHE A 115 12.76 -19.57 -19.02
C PHE A 115 13.61 -19.87 -17.78
N PRO A 116 14.08 -21.12 -17.63
CA PRO A 116 15.12 -21.43 -16.66
C PRO A 116 16.33 -20.50 -16.86
N PRO A 117 17.03 -20.11 -15.79
CA PRO A 117 18.27 -19.35 -15.92
C PRO A 117 19.25 -20.06 -16.86
N GLY A 118 19.69 -19.38 -17.93
CA GLY A 118 20.63 -19.91 -18.91
C GLY A 118 20.01 -20.64 -20.11
N ALA A 119 18.68 -20.75 -20.18
CA ALA A 119 18.02 -21.22 -21.40
C ALA A 119 18.27 -20.23 -22.55
N LYS A 120 18.39 -20.75 -23.77
CA LYS A 120 18.68 -19.91 -24.93
C LYS A 120 17.42 -19.22 -25.43
N PRO A 121 17.50 -17.98 -25.98
CA PRO A 121 16.34 -17.27 -26.49
C PRO A 121 15.56 -18.04 -27.57
N GLU A 122 16.22 -18.92 -28.33
CA GLU A 122 15.58 -19.74 -29.36
C GLU A 122 14.62 -20.80 -28.78
N GLU A 123 14.71 -21.10 -27.48
CA GLU A 123 13.80 -22.03 -26.79
C GLU A 123 12.44 -21.37 -26.46
N GLN A 124 12.28 -20.06 -26.74
CA GLN A 124 11.06 -19.26 -26.54
C GLN A 124 10.04 -19.32 -27.70
N ALA A 125 10.26 -20.18 -28.70
CA ALA A 125 9.41 -20.31 -29.89
C ALA A 125 8.13 -21.14 -29.65
#